data_AF-A0A941Z7K3-F1
#
_entry.id   AF-A0A941Z7K3-F1
#
_cell.length_a   1.000
_cell.length_b   1.000
_cell.length_c   1.000
_cell.angle_alpha   90.00
_cell.angle_beta   90.00
_cell.angle_gamma   90.00
#
_symmetry.space_group_name_H-M   'P 1'
#
loop_
_entity.id
_entity.type
_entity.pdbx_description
1 polymer ?
#
loop_
_entity_poly.entity_id
_entity_poly.type
_entity_poly.pdbx_seq_one_letter_code
_entity_poly.pdbx_strand_id
1 'polypeptide(L)'
;KSPFSLYYIAACSFELGQYDEALKTLKDFSQRYSGEEKLLPLVYRKMVTIYTRKGDSAEAKKTLDALYNLKSDIYKDFALMEYGRLLEKEGKPDEARKKYEELTTRFPNSPFKDEAQLKLSAKKEG
;
A
#
# COMPACT_ATOMS: atom_id res chain seq x y z
N LYS A 1 17.35 7.34 -16.74
CA LYS A 1 16.89 5.97 -16.42
C LYS A 1 15.43 5.90 -16.83
N SER A 2 15.00 4.93 -17.64
CA SER A 2 13.58 4.75 -17.99
C SER A 2 12.74 4.36 -16.75
N PRO A 3 11.41 4.53 -16.78
CA PRO A 3 10.53 4.08 -15.69
C PRO A 3 10.78 2.61 -15.31
N PHE A 4 10.77 1.70 -16.28
CA PHE A 4 11.04 0.28 -16.05
C PHE A 4 12.41 0.05 -15.41
N SER A 5 13.46 0.72 -15.89
CA SER A 5 14.81 0.55 -15.31
C SER A 5 14.87 1.00 -13.84
N LEU A 6 14.20 2.09 -13.47
CA LEU A 6 14.13 2.54 -12.08
C LEU A 6 13.38 1.54 -11.22
N TYR A 7 12.25 1.03 -11.71
CA TYR A 7 11.49 0.01 -10.99
C TYR A 7 12.31 -1.27 -10.76
N TYR A 8 13.01 -1.77 -11.79
CA TYR A 8 13.86 -2.95 -11.64
C TYR A 8 15.06 -2.73 -10.72
N ILE A 9 15.73 -1.56 -10.79
CA ILE A 9 16.82 -1.21 -9.86
C ILE A 9 16.32 -1.23 -8.42
N ALA A 10 15.16 -0.63 -8.16
CA ALA A 10 14.55 -0.64 -6.84
C ALA A 10 14.15 -2.05 -6.39
N ALA A 11 13.63 -2.89 -7.31
CA ALA A 11 13.28 -4.27 -7.00
C ALA A 11 14.52 -5.10 -6.63
N CYS A 12 15.61 -5.00 -7.40
CA CYS A 12 16.88 -5.66 -7.07
C CYS A 12 17.42 -5.18 -5.72
N SER A 13 17.42 -3.88 -5.46
CA SER A 13 17.86 -3.31 -4.18
C SER A 13 17.02 -3.84 -3.01
N PHE A 14 15.70 -3.98 -3.20
CA PHE A 14 14.81 -4.57 -2.21
C PHE A 14 15.12 -6.04 -1.91
N GLU A 15 15.34 -6.86 -2.94
CA GLU A 15 15.70 -8.28 -2.76
C GLU A 15 17.06 -8.45 -2.06
N LEU A 16 17.97 -7.49 -2.25
CA LEU A 16 19.26 -7.42 -1.54
C LEU A 16 19.14 -6.87 -0.10
N GLY A 17 17.93 -6.56 0.37
CA GLY A 17 17.70 -5.96 1.70
C GLY A 17 18.11 -4.48 1.82
N GLN A 18 18.52 -3.85 0.72
CA GLN A 18 18.95 -2.45 0.65
C GLN A 18 17.72 -1.53 0.57
N TYR A 19 16.95 -1.49 1.65
CA TYR A 19 15.66 -0.80 1.70
C TYR A 19 15.76 0.71 1.48
N ASP A 20 16.80 1.36 1.97
CA ASP A 20 16.97 2.81 1.80
C ASP A 20 17.30 3.19 0.34
N GLU A 21 18.15 2.41 -0.33
CA GLU A 21 18.47 2.65 -1.75
C GLU A 21 17.28 2.32 -2.66
N ALA A 22 16.52 1.27 -2.31
CA ALA A 22 15.27 0.96 -2.98
C ALA A 22 14.27 2.12 -2.86
N LEU A 23 14.05 2.65 -1.64
CA LEU A 23 13.15 3.78 -1.42
C LEU A 23 13.62 5.04 -2.14
N LYS A 24 14.92 5.35 -2.13
CA LYS A 24 15.48 6.47 -2.87
C LYS A 24 15.18 6.36 -4.38
N THR A 25 15.36 5.18 -4.95
CA THR A 25 15.08 4.91 -6.36
C THR A 25 13.58 5.00 -6.68
N LEU A 26 12.71 4.49 -5.80
CA LEU A 26 11.25 4.56 -5.98
C LEU A 26 10.72 6.00 -5.82
N LYS A 27 11.29 6.79 -4.91
CA LYS A 27 10.98 8.22 -4.76
C LYS A 27 11.36 8.99 -6.02
N ASP A 28 12.56 8.76 -6.55
CA ASP A 28 13.01 9.34 -7.82
C ASP A 28 12.07 8.98 -8.98
N PHE A 29 11.61 7.72 -9.04
CA PHE A 29 10.57 7.32 -9.99
C PHE A 29 9.31 8.16 -9.80
N SER A 30 8.73 8.18 -8.59
CA SER A 30 7.44 8.81 -8.32
C SER A 30 7.42 10.31 -8.63
N GLN A 31 8.57 10.98 -8.50
CA GLN A 31 8.75 12.39 -8.83
C GLN A 31 8.88 12.63 -10.34
N ARG A 32 9.69 11.83 -11.04
CA ARG A 32 9.95 12.03 -12.48
C ARG A 32 8.84 11.50 -13.37
N TYR A 33 8.10 10.50 -12.90
CA TYR A 33 7.13 9.74 -13.67
C TYR A 33 5.76 9.70 -12.97
N SER A 34 5.36 10.82 -12.37
CA SER A 34 4.06 10.96 -11.70
C SER A 34 2.86 10.78 -12.62
N GLY A 35 3.04 10.97 -13.94
CA GLY A 35 2.02 10.71 -14.96
C GLY A 35 1.97 9.26 -15.48
N GLU A 36 2.86 8.37 -15.02
CA GLU A 36 2.92 6.99 -15.49
C GLU A 36 1.85 6.13 -14.78
N GLU A 37 0.60 6.24 -15.24
CA GLU A 37 -0.59 5.69 -14.58
C GLU A 37 -0.55 4.16 -14.39
N LYS A 38 0.25 3.44 -15.18
CA LYS A 38 0.36 1.97 -15.11
C LYS A 38 1.42 1.48 -14.13
N LEU A 39 2.55 2.16 -14.02
CA LEU A 39 3.66 1.72 -13.19
C LEU A 39 3.69 2.41 -11.81
N LEU A 40 3.15 3.61 -11.70
CA LEU A 40 3.11 4.33 -10.43
C LEU A 40 2.41 3.54 -9.30
N PRO A 41 1.30 2.80 -9.55
CA PRO A 41 0.72 1.92 -8.53
C PRO A 41 1.68 0.84 -8.02
N LEU A 42 2.49 0.24 -8.92
CA LEU A 42 3.50 -0.77 -8.55
C LEU A 42 4.60 -0.18 -7.67
N VAL A 43 5.02 1.04 -7.99
CA VAL A 43 6.03 1.78 -7.23
C VAL A 43 5.53 2.05 -5.81
N TYR A 44 4.31 2.58 -5.65
CA TYR A 44 3.75 2.83 -4.33
C TYR A 44 3.52 1.55 -3.53
N ARG A 45 3.01 0.48 -4.15
CA ARG A 45 2.88 -0.82 -3.47
C ARG A 45 4.22 -1.33 -2.92
N LYS A 46 5.30 -1.20 -3.70
CA LYS A 46 6.65 -1.58 -3.25
C LYS A 46 7.15 -0.68 -2.11
N MET A 47 6.94 0.63 -2.20
CA MET A 47 7.28 1.58 -1.13
C MET A 47 6.55 1.24 0.18
N VAL A 48 5.24 0.99 0.15
CA VAL A 48 4.46 0.54 1.31
C VAL A 48 5.08 -0.71 1.93
N THR A 49 5.39 -1.72 1.10
CA THR A 49 6.00 -2.97 1.59
C THR A 49 7.30 -2.70 2.34
N ILE A 50 8.14 -1.79 1.82
CA ILE A 50 9.41 -1.44 2.45
C ILE A 50 9.17 -0.68 3.76
N TYR A 51 8.31 0.34 3.75
CA TYR A 51 8.02 1.12 4.95
C TYR A 51 7.42 0.27 6.08
N THR A 52 6.49 -0.62 5.75
CA THR A 52 5.91 -1.58 6.72
C THR A 52 6.99 -2.50 7.31
N ARG A 53 7.95 -3.00 6.50
CA ARG A 53 9.07 -3.82 6.99
C ARG A 53 10.03 -3.03 7.89
N LYS A 54 10.22 -1.74 7.62
CA LYS A 54 11.02 -0.83 8.46
C LYS A 54 10.29 -0.37 9.73
N GLY A 55 9.01 -0.68 9.88
CA GLY A 55 8.17 -0.19 10.97
C GLY A 55 7.76 1.28 10.82
N ASP A 56 8.04 1.90 9.67
CA ASP A 56 7.70 3.30 9.38
C ASP A 56 6.23 3.41 8.94
N SER A 57 5.34 3.28 9.92
CA SER A 57 3.89 3.28 9.69
C SER A 57 3.38 4.63 9.17
N ALA A 58 4.06 5.73 9.49
CA ALA A 58 3.70 7.07 9.02
C ALA A 58 3.92 7.20 7.50
N GLU A 59 5.11 6.85 7.01
CA GLU A 59 5.40 6.90 5.59
C GLU A 59 4.63 5.82 4.80
N ALA A 60 4.37 4.66 5.40
CA ALA A 60 3.50 3.64 4.80
C ALA A 60 2.08 4.19 4.55
N LYS A 61 1.44 4.80 5.55
CA LYS A 61 0.10 5.41 5.41
C LYS A 61 0.08 6.53 4.37
N LYS A 62 1.07 7.42 4.39
CA LYS A 62 1.19 8.49 3.38
C LYS A 62 1.29 7.93 1.96
N THR A 63 2.04 6.84 1.78
CA THR A 63 2.18 6.16 0.49
C THR A 63 0.89 5.45 0.08
N LEU A 64 0.16 4.86 1.03
CA LEU A 64 -1.14 4.25 0.81
C LEU A 64 -2.18 5.29 0.37
N ASP A 65 -2.21 6.47 1.00
CA ASP A 65 -3.06 7.58 0.57
C ASP A 65 -2.71 8.05 -0.84
N ALA A 66 -1.41 8.17 -1.17
CA ALA A 66 -0.98 8.51 -2.51
C ALA A 66 -1.42 7.47 -3.56
N LEU A 67 -1.32 6.17 -3.23
CA LEU A 67 -1.79 5.07 -4.07
C LEU A 67 -3.30 5.10 -4.27
N TYR A 68 -4.05 5.28 -3.18
CA TYR A 68 -5.50 5.29 -3.21
C TYR A 68 -6.07 6.50 -3.97
N ASN A 69 -5.36 7.62 -3.99
CA ASN A 69 -5.74 8.83 -4.72
C ASN A 69 -5.34 8.80 -6.22
N LEU A 70 -4.68 7.74 -6.70
CA LEU A 70 -4.45 7.58 -8.13
C LEU A 70 -5.79 7.39 -8.89
N LYS A 71 -5.82 7.85 -10.14
CA LYS A 71 -6.99 7.69 -11.01
C LYS A 71 -7.32 6.21 -11.26
N SER A 72 -6.29 5.39 -11.41
CA SER A 72 -6.41 3.95 -11.61
C SER A 72 -6.80 3.23 -10.32
N ASP A 73 -7.68 2.24 -10.41
CA ASP A 73 -8.08 1.40 -9.27
C ASP A 73 -7.07 0.28 -8.94
N ILE A 74 -5.98 0.18 -9.71
CA ILE A 74 -4.90 -0.79 -9.47
C ILE A 74 -4.38 -0.64 -8.03
N TYR A 75 -4.47 -1.74 -7.26
CA TYR A 75 -4.05 -1.85 -5.86
C TYR A 75 -4.77 -0.94 -4.85
N LYS A 76 -5.95 -0.37 -5.17
CA LYS A 76 -6.73 0.36 -4.15
C LYS A 76 -7.28 -0.56 -3.06
N ASP A 77 -7.62 -1.79 -3.41
CA ASP A 77 -8.01 -2.83 -2.45
C ASP A 77 -6.86 -3.20 -1.51
N PHE A 78 -5.65 -3.39 -2.06
CA PHE A 78 -4.42 -3.53 -1.29
C PHE A 78 -4.20 -2.31 -0.38
N ALA A 79 -4.43 -1.10 -0.90
CA ALA A 79 -4.25 0.12 -0.13
C ALA A 79 -5.18 0.16 1.09
N LEU A 80 -6.46 -0.13 0.89
CA LEU A 80 -7.44 -0.20 1.99
C LEU A 80 -7.08 -1.28 3.01
N MET A 81 -6.64 -2.45 2.55
CA MET A 81 -6.27 -3.56 3.42
C MET A 81 -5.08 -3.23 4.32
N GLU A 82 -3.98 -2.78 3.73
CA GLU A 82 -2.78 -2.41 4.49
C GLU A 82 -3.02 -1.23 5.41
N TYR A 83 -3.83 -0.25 4.98
CA TYR A 83 -4.18 0.89 5.82
C TYR A 83 -4.95 0.43 7.06
N GLY A 84 -5.95 -0.44 6.88
CA GLY A 84 -6.68 -1.05 7.99
C GLY A 84 -5.76 -1.76 8.98
N ARG A 85 -4.82 -2.57 8.48
CA ARG A 85 -3.84 -3.29 9.32
C ARG A 85 -2.95 -2.33 10.11
N LEU A 86 -2.52 -1.22 9.51
CA LEU A 86 -1.73 -0.21 10.21
C LEU A 86 -2.54 0.50 11.30
N LEU A 87 -3.80 0.86 11.01
CA LEU A 87 -4.70 1.46 12.00
C LEU A 87 -4.97 0.54 13.19
N GLU A 88 -5.13 -0.77 12.97
CA GLU A 88 -5.27 -1.74 14.06
C GLU A 88 -4.02 -1.76 14.95
N LYS A 89 -2.83 -1.78 14.36
CA LYS A 89 -1.56 -1.73 15.11
C LYS A 89 -1.39 -0.44 15.91
N GLU A 90 -2.00 0.65 15.44
CA GLU A 90 -2.01 1.95 16.12
C GLU A 90 -3.11 2.07 17.19
N GLY A 91 -3.88 1.01 17.45
CA GLY A 91 -4.96 1.04 18.44
C GLY A 91 -6.19 1.83 17.96
N LYS A 92 -6.38 1.93 16.64
CA LYS A 92 -7.50 2.65 15.98
C LYS A 92 -8.44 1.69 15.25
N PRO A 93 -9.06 0.71 15.95
CA PRO A 93 -9.87 -0.32 15.31
C PRO A 93 -11.10 0.25 14.59
N ASP A 94 -11.69 1.33 15.09
CA ASP A 94 -12.88 1.93 14.44
C ASP A 94 -12.53 2.61 13.11
N GLU A 95 -11.36 3.23 13.02
CA GLU A 95 -10.85 3.75 11.73
C GLU A 95 -10.50 2.60 10.79
N ALA A 96 -9.90 1.52 11.31
CA ALA A 96 -9.56 0.33 10.52
C ALA A 96 -10.81 -0.33 9.90
N ARG A 97 -11.89 -0.47 10.67
CA ARG A 97 -13.15 -1.05 10.20
C ARG A 97 -13.71 -0.28 9.00
N LYS A 98 -13.65 1.06 8.99
CA LYS A 98 -14.07 1.86 7.84
C LYS A 98 -13.31 1.50 6.57
N LYS A 99 -12.00 1.23 6.67
CA LYS A 99 -11.18 0.80 5.51
C LYS A 99 -11.58 -0.59 5.01
N TYR A 100 -11.85 -1.53 5.91
CA TYR A 100 -12.30 -2.88 5.55
C TYR A 100 -13.73 -2.89 4.98
N GLU A 101 -14.65 -2.12 5.54
CA GLU A 101 -16.01 -1.93 5.00
C GLU A 101 -15.96 -1.40 3.58
N GLU A 102 -15.12 -0.39 3.34
CA GLU A 102 -14.93 0.16 2.01
C GLU A 102 -14.35 -0.88 1.04
N LEU A 103 -13.37 -1.68 1.49
CA LEU A 103 -12.76 -2.74 0.68
C LEU A 103 -13.82 -3.75 0.22
N THR A 104 -14.59 -4.27 1.17
CA THR A 104 -15.61 -5.30 0.88
C THR A 104 -16.76 -4.78 0.02
N THR A 105 -17.06 -3.48 0.10
CA THR A 105 -18.13 -2.82 -0.65
C THR A 105 -17.70 -2.46 -2.07
N ARG A 106 -16.53 -1.82 -2.22
CA ARG A 106 -16.05 -1.30 -3.51
C ARG A 106 -15.28 -2.34 -4.33
N PHE A 107 -14.65 -3.30 -3.67
CA PHE A 107 -13.82 -4.33 -4.30
C PHE A 107 -14.32 -5.73 -3.94
N PRO A 108 -15.56 -6.12 -4.33
CA PRO A 108 -16.17 -7.40 -3.95
C PRO A 108 -15.49 -8.65 -4.53
N ASN A 109 -14.54 -8.46 -5.46
CA ASN A 109 -13.72 -9.51 -6.06
C ASN A 109 -12.25 -9.43 -5.60
N SER A 110 -11.93 -8.59 -4.61
CA SER A 110 -10.57 -8.46 -4.10
C SER A 110 -10.11 -9.76 -3.44
N PRO A 111 -8.84 -10.17 -3.61
CA PRO A 111 -8.25 -11.28 -2.85
C PRO A 111 -8.23 -11.01 -1.33
N PHE A 112 -8.39 -9.75 -0.90
CA PHE A 112 -8.42 -9.38 0.51
C PHE A 112 -9.83 -9.37 1.11
N LYS A 113 -10.88 -9.63 0.32
CA LYS A 113 -12.27 -9.50 0.77
C LYS A 113 -12.57 -10.37 1.99
N ASP A 114 -12.25 -11.66 1.92
CA ASP A 114 -12.58 -12.60 2.99
C ASP A 114 -11.85 -12.23 4.27
N GLU A 115 -10.59 -11.81 4.17
CA GLU A 115 -9.82 -11.32 5.32
C GLU A 115 -10.43 -10.03 5.90
N ALA A 116 -10.80 -9.08 5.05
CA ALA A 116 -11.46 -7.85 5.49
C ALA A 116 -12.80 -8.14 6.17
N GLN A 117 -13.59 -9.12 5.67
CA GLN A 117 -14.83 -9.54 6.32
C GLN A 117 -14.60 -10.16 7.69
N LEU A 118 -13.57 -11.01 7.84
CA LEU A 118 -13.18 -11.58 9.14
C LEU A 118 -12.78 -10.48 10.13
N LYS A 119 -12.04 -9.46 9.67
CA LYS A 119 -11.68 -8.30 10.51
C LYS A 119 -12.90 -7.50 10.95
N LEU A 120 -13.96 -7.43 10.15
CA LEU A 120 -15.19 -6.74 10.50
C LEU A 120 -16.06 -7.51 11.51
N SER A 121 -16.06 -8.85 11.44
CA SER A 121 -16.87 -9.70 12.32
C SER A 121 -16.27 -9.89 13.71
N ALA A 122 -14.93 -9.84 13.85
CA ALA A 122 -14.22 -10.08 15.12
C ALA A 122 -14.57 -9.14 16.29
N LYS A 123 -15.29 -8.02 16.06
CA LYS A 123 -15.76 -7.10 17.13
C LYS A 123 -17.20 -7.38 17.60
N LYS A 124 -17.92 -8.36 17.03
CA LYS A 124 -19.31 -8.67 17.42
C LYS A 124 -19.43 -9.59 18.65
N GLU A 125 -18.32 -10.10 19.19
CA GLU A 125 -18.32 -11.07 20.31
C GLU A 125 -17.93 -10.46 21.65
N GLY A 126 -18.34 -9.21 21.92
CA GLY A 126 -18.14 -8.52 23.20
C GLY A 126 -19.44 -8.19 23.90
#